data_AF-A0AA36FR86-F1
#
_entry.id   AF-A0AA36FR86-F1
#
_cell.length_a   1.000
_cell.length_b   1.000
_cell.length_c   1.000
_cell.angle_alpha   90.00
_cell.angle_beta   90.00
_cell.angle_gamma   90.00
#
_symmetry.space_group_name_H-M   'P 1'
#
loop_
_entity.id
_entity.type
_entity.pdbx_description
1 polymer ?
#
loop_
_entity_poly.entity_id
_entity_poly.type
_entity_poly.pdbx_seq_one_letter_code
_entity_poly.pdbx_strand_id
1 'polypeptide(L)'
;QPGNQTHEETVADNAALRAAFRAYRNERRRLYGRAEPKLPGLDAYTPDQLYFVATAMFHCGEHSDGDLEGYMADEHPIGYIRVNEMMKNSKDFSLTSVQ
;
A
#
# COMPACT_ATOMS: atom_id res chain seq x y z
N GLN A 1 -26.20 -2.35 0.54
CA GLN A 1 -25.12 -3.21 0.00
C GLN A 1 -23.81 -2.60 0.50
N PRO A 2 -23.22 -3.14 1.57
CA PRO A 2 -22.03 -2.55 2.23
C PRO A 2 -20.84 -2.33 1.28
N GLY A 3 -20.70 -3.16 0.24
CA GLY A 3 -19.63 -3.01 -0.76
C GLY A 3 -19.78 -1.82 -1.72
N ASN A 4 -20.93 -1.13 -1.76
CA ASN A 4 -21.09 0.08 -2.59
C ASN A 4 -20.47 1.31 -1.92
N GLN A 5 -20.46 1.34 -0.58
CA GLN A 5 -20.00 2.51 0.18
C GLN A 5 -18.48 2.69 0.11
N THR A 6 -17.73 1.58 0.11
CA THR A 6 -16.26 1.62 0.06
C THR A 6 -15.68 1.50 -1.34
N HIS A 7 -16.53 1.45 -2.38
CA HIS A 7 -16.10 1.14 -3.73
C HIS A 7 -15.17 2.21 -4.28
N GLU A 8 -15.56 3.48 -4.13
CA GLU A 8 -14.81 4.61 -4.66
C GLU A 8 -13.41 4.71 -4.01
N GLU A 9 -13.34 4.58 -2.69
CA GLU A 9 -12.08 4.56 -1.94
C GLU A 9 -11.20 3.36 -2.30
N THR A 10 -11.80 2.18 -2.50
CA THR A 10 -11.04 1.01 -2.96
C THR A 10 -10.47 1.21 -4.37
N VAL A 11 -11.21 1.87 -5.27
CA VAL A 11 -10.72 2.21 -6.60
C VAL A 11 -9.59 3.25 -6.50
N ALA A 12 -9.75 4.25 -5.63
CA ALA A 12 -8.75 5.28 -5.38
C ALA A 12 -7.45 4.68 -4.85
N ASP A 13 -7.50 3.82 -3.84
CA ASP A 13 -6.34 3.12 -3.27
C ASP A 13 -5.54 2.34 -4.33
N ASN A 14 -6.26 1.56 -5.14
CA ASN A 14 -5.67 0.79 -6.24
C ASN A 14 -4.98 1.69 -7.28
N ALA A 15 -5.64 2.79 -7.65
CA ALA A 15 -5.10 3.74 -8.61
C ALA A 15 -3.87 4.47 -8.05
N ALA A 16 -3.95 4.92 -6.80
CA ALA A 16 -2.90 5.64 -6.09
C ALA A 16 -1.64 4.77 -5.94
N LEU A 17 -1.78 3.53 -5.46
CA LEU A 17 -0.65 2.60 -5.30
C LEU A 17 0.11 2.41 -6.62
N ARG A 18 -0.62 2.17 -7.71
CA ARG A 18 -0.04 1.98 -9.05
C ARG A 18 0.63 3.25 -9.57
N ALA A 19 -0.01 4.41 -9.41
CA ALA A 19 0.52 5.67 -9.88
C ALA A 19 1.80 6.06 -9.12
N ALA A 20 1.75 5.99 -7.79
CA ALA A 20 2.88 6.33 -6.93
C ALA A 20 4.07 5.38 -7.12
N PHE A 21 3.85 4.08 -7.28
CA PHE A 21 4.96 3.14 -7.50
C PHE A 21 5.66 3.38 -8.84
N ARG A 22 4.90 3.67 -9.91
CA ARG A 22 5.48 4.06 -11.20
C ARG A 22 6.26 5.36 -11.09
N ALA A 23 5.75 6.36 -10.38
CA ALA A 23 6.44 7.62 -10.16
C ALA A 23 7.76 7.41 -9.40
N TYR A 24 7.74 6.62 -8.33
CA TYR A 24 8.93 6.24 -7.55
C TYR A 24 9.99 5.59 -8.44
N ARG A 25 9.63 4.57 -9.24
CA ARG A 25 10.59 3.91 -10.15
C ARG A 25 11.11 4.84 -11.23
N ASN A 26 10.27 5.73 -11.76
CA ASN A 26 10.69 6.73 -12.75
C ASN A 26 11.72 7.70 -12.16
N GLU A 27 11.50 8.19 -10.95
CA GLU A 27 12.43 9.08 -10.28
C GLU A 27 13.77 8.37 -10.01
N ARG A 28 13.75 7.13 -9.54
CA ARG A 28 14.98 6.34 -9.36
C ARG A 28 15.76 6.15 -10.66
N ARG A 29 15.08 5.95 -11.78
CA ARG A 29 15.72 5.91 -13.11
C ARG A 29 16.31 7.26 -13.48
N ARG A 30 15.61 8.37 -13.21
CA ARG A 30 16.08 9.74 -13.47
C ARG A 30 17.34 10.08 -12.67
N LEU A 31 17.46 9.56 -11.46
CA LEU A 31 18.66 9.67 -10.62
C LEU A 31 19.80 8.72 -11.07
N TYR A 32 19.77 8.23 -12.31
CA TYR A 32 20.72 7.29 -12.90
C TYR A 32 20.90 5.99 -12.10
N GLY A 33 19.85 5.56 -11.38
CA GLY A 33 19.94 4.37 -10.54
C GLY A 33 20.95 4.50 -9.41
N ARG A 34 21.29 5.73 -8.99
CA ARG A 34 22.04 5.94 -7.74
C ARG A 34 21.35 5.12 -6.65
N ALA A 35 22.10 4.19 -6.06
CA ALA A 35 21.57 3.31 -5.05
C ALA A 35 21.03 4.16 -3.90
N GLU A 36 19.75 3.99 -3.58
CA GLU A 36 19.22 4.53 -2.33
C GLU A 36 20.00 3.90 -1.18
N PRO A 37 20.42 4.70 -0.17
CA PRO A 37 21.06 4.16 1.01
C PRO A 37 20.18 3.05 1.60
N LYS A 38 20.79 1.90 1.90
CA LYS A 38 20.08 0.84 2.60
C LYS A 38 19.66 1.35 3.98
N LEU A 39 18.45 1.03 4.39
CA LEU A 39 17.97 1.33 5.74
C LEU A 39 18.64 0.38 6.75
N PRO A 40 19.35 0.89 7.77
CA PRO A 40 19.93 0.06 8.81
C PRO A 40 18.85 -0.81 9.49
N GLY A 41 19.09 -2.11 9.62
CA GLY A 41 18.14 -3.06 10.20
C GLY A 41 17.06 -3.56 9.23
N LEU A 42 17.00 -3.05 8.00
CA LEU A 42 16.11 -3.50 6.92
C LEU A 42 16.87 -3.72 5.61
N ASP A 43 18.18 -3.95 5.68
CA ASP A 43 19.09 -4.05 4.54
C ASP A 43 18.93 -5.33 3.70
N ALA A 44 18.13 -6.28 4.21
CA ALA A 44 17.64 -7.46 3.50
C ALA A 44 16.55 -7.12 2.47
N TYR A 45 15.82 -6.01 2.64
CA TYR A 45 14.79 -5.60 1.72
C TYR A 45 15.36 -4.75 0.58
N THR A 46 14.84 -4.97 -0.62
CA THR A 46 15.09 -4.07 -1.75
C THR A 46 14.30 -2.77 -1.58
N PRO A 47 14.70 -1.67 -2.24
CA PRO A 47 13.93 -0.43 -2.19
C PRO A 47 12.49 -0.59 -2.70
N ASP A 48 12.26 -1.45 -3.70
CA ASP A 48 10.92 -1.75 -4.20
C ASP A 48 10.07 -2.50 -3.14
N GLN A 49 10.68 -3.43 -2.38
CA GLN A 49 9.99 -4.07 -1.25
C GLN A 49 9.69 -3.06 -0.13
N LEU A 50 10.63 -2.18 0.19
CA LEU A 50 10.45 -1.14 1.20
C LEU A 50 9.35 -0.14 0.84
N TYR A 51 9.15 0.16 -0.45
CA TYR A 51 8.02 0.96 -0.90
C TYR A 51 6.68 0.34 -0.45
N PHE A 52 6.49 -0.97 -0.67
CA PHE A 52 5.24 -1.63 -0.29
C PHE A 52 5.10 -1.78 1.24
N VAL A 53 6.21 -2.00 1.96
CA VAL A 53 6.21 -2.00 3.43
C VAL A 53 5.79 -0.62 3.95
N ALA A 54 6.34 0.48 3.40
CA ALA A 54 5.99 1.83 3.80
C ALA A 54 4.50 2.15 3.54
N THR A 55 3.97 1.76 2.37
CA THR A 55 2.53 1.89 2.06
C THR A 55 1.68 1.12 3.07
N ALA A 56 2.05 -0.11 3.42
CA ALA A 56 1.30 -0.91 4.39
C ALA A 56 1.34 -0.29 5.80
N MET A 57 2.51 0.19 6.23
CA MET A 57 2.68 0.82 7.55
C MET A 57 1.81 2.06 7.74
N PHE A 58 1.52 2.82 6.67
CA PHE A 58 0.63 3.99 6.73
C PHE A 58 -0.78 3.63 7.20
N HIS A 59 -1.24 2.41 6.94
CA HIS A 59 -2.57 1.93 7.32
C HIS A 59 -2.55 1.01 8.55
N CYS A 60 -1.44 0.93 9.27
CA CYS A 60 -1.39 0.20 10.54
C CYS A 60 -2.30 0.88 11.58
N GLY A 61 -3.16 0.10 12.22
CA GLY A 61 -4.06 0.56 13.26
C GLY A 61 -4.70 -0.61 13.98
N GLU A 62 -5.21 -0.35 15.18
CA GLU A 62 -6.01 -1.29 15.96
C GLU A 62 -7.49 -1.00 15.77
N HIS A 63 -8.31 -2.04 15.82
CA HIS A 63 -9.76 -1.95 15.69
C HIS A 63 -10.42 -2.64 16.87
N SER A 64 -11.42 -2.00 17.47
CA SER A 64 -12.19 -2.55 18.57
C SER A 64 -13.63 -2.84 18.15
N ASP A 65 -14.24 -3.87 18.73
CA ASP A 65 -15.66 -4.17 18.48
C ASP A 65 -16.58 -3.03 18.96
N GLY A 66 -16.12 -2.20 19.91
CA GLY A 66 -16.85 -1.04 20.41
C GLY A 66 -17.05 0.06 19.37
N ASP A 67 -16.20 0.11 18.34
CA ASP A 67 -16.22 1.13 17.28
C ASP A 67 -16.86 0.62 15.98
N LEU A 68 -17.45 -0.59 16.00
CA LEU A 68 -17.95 -1.27 14.81
C LEU A 68 -18.96 -0.44 14.01
N GLU A 69 -19.86 0.27 14.68
CA GLU A 69 -20.85 1.13 14.03
C GLU A 69 -20.17 2.27 13.25
N GLY A 70 -19.10 2.85 13.80
CA GLY A 70 -18.30 3.86 13.14
C GLY A 70 -17.63 3.29 11.88
N TYR A 71 -17.01 2.12 11.97
CA TYR A 71 -16.38 1.47 10.82
C TYR A 71 -17.37 1.07 9.73
N MET A 72 -18.61 0.71 10.10
CA MET A 72 -19.65 0.39 9.12
C MET A 72 -20.23 1.64 8.45
N ALA A 73 -20.12 2.81 9.07
CA ALA A 73 -20.58 4.08 8.52
C ALA A 73 -19.51 4.83 7.72
N ASP A 74 -18.23 4.49 7.89
CA ASP A 74 -17.11 5.07 7.14
C ASP A 74 -17.13 4.63 5.66
N GLU A 75 -16.78 5.56 4.77
CA GLU A 75 -16.58 5.28 3.35
C GLU A 75 -15.24 4.58 3.07
N HIS A 76 -14.30 4.64 4.00
CA HIS A 76 -13.03 3.97 3.89
C HIS A 76 -13.11 2.56 4.48
N PRO A 77 -12.58 1.53 3.79
CA PRO A 77 -12.32 0.26 4.44
C PRO A 77 -11.35 0.45 5.62
N ILE A 78 -11.46 -0.40 6.64
CA ILE A 78 -10.48 -0.46 7.73
C ILE A 78 -9.08 -0.84 7.20
N GLY A 79 -8.05 -0.44 7.93
CA GLY A 79 -6.66 -0.39 7.42
C GLY A 79 -6.16 -1.69 6.80
N TYR A 80 -6.37 -2.83 7.48
CA TYR A 80 -5.91 -4.12 6.95
C TYR A 80 -6.65 -4.54 5.65
N ILE A 81 -7.92 -4.14 5.49
CA ILE A 81 -8.68 -4.41 4.27
C ILE A 81 -8.11 -3.58 3.13
N ARG A 82 -7.87 -2.28 3.36
CA ARG A 82 -7.26 -1.39 2.34
C ARG A 82 -5.95 -1.97 1.83
N VAL A 83 -5.03 -2.31 2.73
CA VAL A 83 -3.72 -2.89 2.38
C VAL A 83 -3.89 -4.19 1.60
N ASN A 84 -4.67 -5.14 2.12
CA ASN A 84 -4.79 -6.43 1.46
C ASN A 84 -5.43 -6.30 0.06
N GLU A 85 -6.47 -5.50 -0.10
CA GLU A 85 -7.14 -5.34 -1.39
C GLU A 85 -6.28 -4.61 -2.42
N MET A 86 -5.57 -3.54 -2.03
CA MET A 86 -4.68 -2.84 -2.97
C MET A 86 -3.46 -3.70 -3.37
N MET A 87 -2.92 -4.49 -2.44
CA MET A 87 -1.77 -5.36 -2.71
C MET A 87 -2.14 -6.55 -3.58
N LYS A 88 -3.29 -7.21 -3.32
CA LYS A 88 -3.80 -8.31 -4.17
C LYS A 88 -4.00 -7.89 -5.63
N ASN A 89 -4.38 -6.63 -5.86
CA ASN A 89 -4.63 -6.08 -7.19
C ASN A 89 -3.37 -5.47 -7.85
N SER A 90 -2.20 -5.57 -7.20
CA SER A 90 -0.95 -5.00 -7.69
C SER A 90 -0.02 -6.08 -8.25
N LYS A 91 0.10 -6.15 -9.58
CA LYS A 91 1.10 -7.00 -10.24
C LYS A 91 2.53 -6.62 -9.85
N ASP A 92 2.77 -5.33 -9.66
CA ASP A 92 4.05 -4.80 -9.22
C ASP A 92 4.44 -5.34 -7.83
N PHE A 93 3.47 -5.43 -6.92
CA PHE A 93 3.68 -6.06 -5.62
C PHE A 93 4.05 -7.54 -5.80
N SER A 94 3.26 -8.30 -6.55
CA SER A 94 3.53 -9.74 -6.78
C SER A 94 4.91 -10.01 -7.38
N LEU A 95 5.37 -9.20 -8.34
CA LEU A 95 6.70 -9.33 -8.94
C LEU A 95 7.83 -8.93 -7.99
N THR A 96 7.52 -8.13 -6.97
CA THR A 96 8.48 -7.68 -5.93
C THR A 96 8.56 -8.68 -4.78
N SER A 97 7.50 -9.46 -4.55
CA SER A 97 7.39 -10.48 -3.50
C SER A 97 7.99 -11.85 -3.87
N VAL A 98 8.34 -12.07 -5.14
CA VAL A 98 9.04 -13.28 -5.58
C VAL A 98 10.54 -12.98 -5.62
N GLN A 99 11.26 -13.52 -4.64
CA GLN A 99 12.68 -13.85 -4.76
C GLN A 99 12.82 -15.36 -4.88
#